data_AF-A0A920NPF9-F1
#
_entry.id   AF-A0A920NPF9-F1
#
_cell.length_a   1.000
_cell.length_b   1.000
_cell.length_c   1.000
_cell.angle_alpha   90.00
_cell.angle_beta   90.00
_cell.angle_gamma   90.00
#
_symmetry.space_group_name_H-M   'P 1'
#
loop_
_entity.id
_entity.type
_entity.pdbx_description
1 polymer ?
#
loop_
_entity_poly.entity_id
_entity_poly.type
_entity_poly.pdbx_seq_one_letter_code
_entity_poly.pdbx_strand_id
1 'polypeptide(L)'
;MGKPPPKQGTQFSIIPFLSGQGMENIDAGTQPDSDVDSGLDAKVTLSTSLNLDLTINPDFSQVEVDQQRTNLDRFELFFPEKRQFFLENSDLFASLGSKSIRPFFSRRIGLATPVIGGARLSGKLGPNYRLGIMSIQTDSNEGTPTSNFTVATLQRKILTRSSLSIFIVNKGN
;
A
#
# COMPACT_ATOMS: atom_id res chain seq x y z
N MET A 1 -1.50 10.90 42.16
CA MET A 1 -2.11 11.45 40.93
C MET A 1 -1.05 11.48 39.83
N GLY A 2 -1.18 10.64 38.81
CA GLY A 2 -0.27 10.67 37.65
C GLY A 2 -0.66 11.82 36.71
N LYS A 3 0.32 12.58 36.23
CA LYS A 3 0.08 13.59 35.18
C LYS A 3 -0.53 12.91 33.95
N PRO A 4 -1.50 13.55 33.27
CA PRO A 4 -2.00 13.03 31.99
C PRO A 4 -0.83 12.90 31.00
N PRO A 5 -0.85 11.86 30.13
CA PRO A 5 0.17 11.72 29.10
C PRO A 5 0.25 13.00 28.25
N PRO A 6 1.46 13.43 27.84
CA PRO A 6 1.59 14.56 26.94
C PRO A 6 0.77 14.31 25.67
N LYS A 7 0.07 15.34 25.18
CA LYS A 7 -0.65 15.26 23.91
C LYS A 7 0.34 14.85 22.83
N GLN A 8 0.14 13.70 22.21
CA GLN A 8 0.98 13.19 21.14
C GLN A 8 0.87 14.16 19.95
N GLY A 9 1.94 14.91 19.69
CA GLY A 9 2.01 15.86 18.58
C GLY A 9 2.09 15.15 17.23
N THR A 10 1.95 15.92 16.14
CA THR A 10 2.15 15.42 14.78
C THR A 10 3.54 14.81 14.65
N GLN A 11 3.61 13.54 14.28
CA GLN A 11 4.86 12.84 13.98
C GLN A 11 5.01 12.72 12.48
N PHE A 12 6.24 12.85 11.99
CA PHE A 12 6.53 12.73 10.58
C PHE A 12 7.79 11.89 10.38
N SER A 13 7.78 11.03 9.37
CA SER A 13 8.90 10.19 8.96
C SER A 13 9.03 10.25 7.45
N ILE A 14 10.26 10.30 6.97
CA ILE A 14 10.61 10.15 5.54
C ILE A 14 11.57 8.97 5.43
N ILE A 15 11.36 8.12 4.43
CA ILE A 15 12.17 6.94 4.15
C ILE A 15 12.56 7.01 2.67
N PRO A 16 13.73 7.58 2.33
CA PRO A 16 14.24 7.54 0.97
C PRO A 16 14.84 6.16 0.67
N PHE A 17 14.82 5.75 -0.60
CA PHE A 17 15.62 4.62 -1.05
C PHE A 17 16.34 4.96 -2.36
N LEU A 18 17.47 4.27 -2.55
CA LEU A 18 18.28 4.30 -3.75
C LEU A 18 18.83 2.89 -3.95
N SER A 19 18.65 2.33 -5.13
CA SER A 19 19.17 1.02 -5.52
C SER A 19 19.83 1.12 -6.89
N GLY A 20 20.77 0.24 -7.17
CA GLY A 20 21.43 0.15 -8.46
C GLY A 20 21.77 -1.29 -8.79
N GLN A 21 21.52 -1.68 -10.04
CA GLN A 21 21.80 -3.01 -10.56
C GLN A 21 22.74 -2.89 -11.75
N GLY A 22 23.87 -3.59 -11.69
CA GLY A 22 24.80 -3.70 -12.81
C GLY A 22 24.76 -5.12 -13.34
N MET A 23 24.36 -5.31 -14.60
CA MET A 23 24.45 -6.62 -15.26
C MET A 23 25.64 -6.62 -16.21
N GLU A 24 26.63 -7.46 -15.92
CA GLU A 24 27.78 -7.67 -16.78
C GLU A 24 27.56 -8.92 -17.63
N ASN A 25 27.43 -8.73 -18.95
CA ASN A 25 27.37 -9.84 -19.90
C ASN A 25 28.79 -10.30 -20.23
N ILE A 26 29.26 -11.30 -19.46
CA ILE A 26 30.64 -11.83 -19.56
C ILE A 26 30.94 -12.41 -20.97
N ASP A 27 29.92 -12.85 -21.71
CA ASP A 27 30.07 -13.42 -23.06
C ASP A 27 30.07 -12.37 -24.21
N ALA A 28 29.59 -11.16 -23.97
CA ALA A 28 29.30 -10.19 -25.05
C ALA A 28 30.29 -9.01 -25.13
N GLY A 29 31.18 -8.81 -24.15
CA GLY A 29 32.12 -7.68 -24.13
C GLY A 29 31.45 -6.30 -24.15
N THR A 30 30.15 -6.23 -23.86
CA THR A 30 29.36 -5.00 -23.81
C THR A 30 29.59 -4.26 -22.49
N GLN A 31 29.46 -2.92 -22.52
CA GLN A 31 29.51 -2.12 -21.29
C GLN A 31 28.41 -2.61 -20.34
N PRO A 32 28.69 -2.69 -19.02
CA PRO A 32 27.70 -3.11 -18.05
C PRO A 32 26.48 -2.19 -18.14
N ASP A 33 25.30 -2.80 -18.31
CA ASP A 33 24.05 -2.05 -18.23
C ASP A 33 23.79 -1.76 -16.75
N SER A 34 23.67 -0.48 -16.42
CA SER A 34 23.56 0.01 -15.04
C SER A 34 22.24 0.73 -14.87
N ASP A 35 21.29 0.07 -14.23
CA ASP A 35 20.02 0.66 -13.83
C ASP A 35 20.14 1.24 -12.43
N VAL A 36 19.65 2.46 -12.23
CA VAL A 36 19.59 3.13 -10.93
C VAL A 36 18.15 3.51 -10.64
N ASP A 37 17.61 2.99 -9.55
CA ASP A 37 16.25 3.22 -9.09
C ASP A 37 16.26 4.05 -7.80
N SER A 38 15.25 4.91 -7.64
CA SER A 38 15.08 5.71 -6.43
C SER A 38 13.62 6.00 -6.16
N GLY A 39 13.33 6.24 -4.89
CA GLY A 39 12.00 6.65 -4.47
C GLY A 39 11.96 7.06 -3.01
N LEU A 40 10.75 7.38 -2.57
CA LEU A 40 10.53 8.09 -1.32
C LEU A 40 9.19 7.72 -0.71
N ASP A 41 9.23 7.26 0.53
CA ASP A 41 8.04 7.12 1.36
C ASP A 41 8.02 8.20 2.43
N ALA A 42 6.83 8.71 2.72
CA ALA A 42 6.63 9.66 3.79
C ALA A 42 5.39 9.28 4.60
N LYS A 43 5.46 9.44 5.91
CA LYS A 43 4.37 9.13 6.83
C LYS A 43 4.16 10.27 7.81
N VAL A 44 2.93 10.76 7.89
CA VAL A 44 2.50 11.83 8.79
C VAL A 44 1.39 11.31 9.71
N THR A 45 1.62 11.33 11.01
CA THR A 45 0.59 11.07 12.02
C THR A 45 -0.18 12.36 12.29
N LEU A 46 -1.35 12.49 11.68
CA LEU A 46 -2.23 13.67 11.80
C LEU A 46 -2.92 13.75 13.17
N SER A 47 -3.19 12.61 13.81
CA SER A 47 -3.69 12.52 15.18
C SER A 47 -3.24 11.21 15.83
N THR A 48 -3.54 10.99 17.11
CA THR A 48 -3.24 9.75 17.86
C THR A 48 -3.66 8.45 17.15
N SER A 49 -4.55 8.53 16.17
CA SER A 49 -5.09 7.37 15.46
C SER A 49 -5.40 7.63 13.99
N LEU A 50 -4.84 8.67 13.38
CA LEU A 50 -5.04 9.01 11.96
C LEU A 50 -3.68 9.24 11.30
N ASN A 51 -3.39 8.48 10.25
CA ASN A 51 -2.12 8.52 9.54
C ASN A 51 -2.33 8.81 8.06
N LEU A 52 -1.45 9.64 7.51
CA LEU A 52 -1.30 9.91 6.09
C LEU A 52 0.03 9.33 5.63
N ASP A 53 -0.02 8.38 4.72
CA ASP A 53 1.13 7.77 4.07
C ASP A 53 1.19 8.24 2.62
N LEU A 54 2.38 8.57 2.15
CA LEU A 54 2.68 8.99 0.78
C LEU A 54 3.82 8.13 0.28
N THR A 55 3.77 7.77 -0.99
CA THR A 55 4.82 7.00 -1.65
C THR A 55 5.05 7.54 -3.06
N ILE A 56 6.32 7.60 -3.47
CA ILE A 56 6.76 7.99 -4.81
C ILE A 56 7.77 6.94 -5.26
N ASN A 57 7.50 6.33 -6.40
CA ASN A 57 8.26 5.22 -6.99
C ASN A 57 8.67 4.16 -5.95
N PRO A 58 7.75 3.54 -5.18
CA PRO A 58 8.15 2.60 -4.14
C PRO A 58 8.88 1.38 -4.68
N ASP A 59 9.90 0.93 -3.95
CA ASP A 59 10.54 -0.36 -4.21
C ASP A 59 9.70 -1.52 -3.66
N PHE A 60 8.70 -1.92 -4.43
CA PHE A 60 7.90 -3.10 -4.14
C PHE A 60 8.56 -4.40 -4.62
N SER A 61 9.57 -4.30 -5.47
CA SER A 61 10.27 -5.44 -6.04
C SER A 61 10.94 -6.27 -4.95
N GLN A 62 11.66 -5.64 -4.01
CA GLN A 62 12.35 -6.31 -2.91
C GLN A 62 11.41 -7.15 -2.02
N VAL A 63 10.17 -6.70 -1.84
CA VAL A 63 9.18 -7.38 -0.99
C VAL A 63 8.56 -8.60 -1.68
N GLU A 64 8.55 -8.61 -3.02
CA GLU A 64 7.94 -9.66 -3.82
C GLU A 64 8.90 -10.81 -4.18
N VAL A 65 10.21 -10.55 -4.33
CA VAL A 65 11.23 -11.58 -4.68
C VAL A 65 11.29 -12.72 -3.66
N ASP A 66 10.94 -12.47 -2.40
CA ASP A 66 10.91 -13.48 -1.31
C ASP A 66 9.92 -14.65 -1.52
N GLN A 67 9.11 -14.67 -2.59
CA GLN A 67 8.04 -15.67 -2.77
C GLN A 67 7.89 -16.25 -4.19
N GLN A 68 8.98 -16.48 -4.93
CA GLN A 68 8.92 -17.43 -6.05
C GLN A 68 8.73 -18.87 -5.53
N ARG A 69 7.47 -19.29 -5.36
CA ARG A 69 7.09 -20.71 -5.39
C ARG A 69 6.39 -20.94 -6.72
N THR A 70 6.93 -21.86 -7.52
CA THR A 70 6.30 -22.39 -8.72
C THR A 70 4.98 -23.04 -8.33
N ASN A 71 3.85 -22.35 -8.56
CA ASN A 71 2.54 -22.96 -8.45
C ASN A 71 1.79 -22.75 -9.76
N LEU A 72 1.53 -23.88 -10.43
CA LEU A 72 0.92 -24.00 -11.76
C LEU A 72 -0.62 -24.12 -11.69
N ASP A 73 -1.22 -23.84 -10.53
CA ASP A 73 -2.66 -23.96 -10.33
C ASP A 73 -3.39 -22.62 -10.57
N ARG A 74 -4.58 -22.66 -11.17
CA ARG A 74 -5.31 -21.46 -11.68
C ARG A 74 -6.07 -20.67 -10.60
N PHE A 75 -5.79 -20.93 -9.33
CA PHE A 75 -6.46 -20.25 -8.22
C PHE A 75 -5.57 -19.12 -7.70
N GLU A 76 -6.17 -17.94 -7.48
CA GLU A 76 -5.47 -16.78 -6.94
C GLU A 76 -4.86 -17.14 -5.58
N LEU A 77 -3.53 -17.17 -5.52
CA LEU A 77 -2.80 -17.42 -4.29
C LEU A 77 -3.05 -16.25 -3.33
N PHE A 78 -3.69 -16.53 -2.21
CA PHE A 78 -3.90 -15.57 -1.12
C PHE A 78 -2.59 -15.29 -0.39
N PHE A 79 -1.65 -14.63 -1.05
CA PHE A 79 -0.43 -14.20 -0.40
C PHE A 79 -0.74 -13.02 0.54
N PRO A 80 -0.19 -13.02 1.77
CA PRO A 80 -0.31 -11.87 2.65
C PRO A 80 0.36 -10.66 1.99
N GLU A 81 -0.27 -9.50 2.10
CA GLU A 81 0.35 -8.22 1.78
C GLU A 81 1.52 -7.98 2.73
N LYS A 82 2.65 -7.51 2.22
CA LYS A 82 3.89 -7.26 2.99
C LYS A 82 4.45 -5.86 2.78
N ARG A 83 3.99 -5.14 1.76
CA ARG A 83 4.49 -3.82 1.41
C ARG A 83 3.97 -2.81 2.44
N GLN A 84 4.88 -2.06 3.06
CA GLN A 84 4.58 -1.18 4.20
C GLN A 84 3.43 -0.21 3.92
N PHE A 85 3.40 0.36 2.71
CA PHE A 85 2.34 1.26 2.24
C PHE A 85 0.93 0.67 2.35
N PHE A 86 0.77 -0.66 2.29
CA PHE A 86 -0.54 -1.31 2.33
C PHE A 86 -0.86 -1.98 3.67
N LEU A 87 0.13 -2.18 4.55
CA LEU A 87 -0.03 -2.98 5.77
C LEU A 87 -0.90 -2.31 6.84
N GLU A 88 -0.66 -1.03 7.08
CA GLU A 88 -1.32 -0.31 8.17
C GLU A 88 -2.82 -0.10 7.92
N ASN A 89 -3.65 -0.37 8.93
CA ASN A 89 -5.12 -0.35 8.79
C ASN A 89 -5.61 -1.16 7.56
N SER A 90 -4.86 -2.16 7.11
CA SER A 90 -5.22 -3.01 5.95
C SER A 90 -6.58 -3.68 6.13
N ASP A 91 -6.99 -3.95 7.37
CA ASP A 91 -8.32 -4.46 7.70
C ASP A 91 -9.46 -3.55 7.21
N LEU A 92 -9.25 -2.22 7.23
CA LEU A 92 -10.22 -1.25 6.72
C LEU A 92 -10.44 -1.36 5.22
N PHE A 93 -9.40 -1.71 4.47
CA PHE A 93 -9.46 -1.78 3.01
C PHE A 93 -9.80 -3.20 2.53
N ALA A 94 -9.39 -4.23 3.26
CA ALA A 94 -9.48 -5.61 2.81
C ALA A 94 -10.68 -6.38 3.37
N SER A 95 -11.39 -5.90 4.40
CA SER A 95 -12.42 -6.71 5.06
C SER A 95 -13.71 -5.93 5.38
N LEU A 96 -14.85 -6.54 5.02
CA LEU A 96 -16.19 -6.13 5.43
C LEU A 96 -16.62 -6.79 6.75
N GLY A 97 -15.71 -6.88 7.73
CA GLY A 97 -15.97 -7.57 9.01
C GLY A 97 -15.93 -9.10 8.92
N SER A 98 -15.58 -9.66 7.75
CA SER A 98 -15.33 -11.08 7.53
C SER A 98 -14.07 -11.27 6.68
N LYS A 99 -13.24 -12.27 7.01
CA LYS A 99 -12.05 -12.62 6.23
C LYS A 99 -12.37 -13.21 4.85
N SER A 100 -13.60 -13.69 4.66
CA SER A 100 -14.07 -14.30 3.41
C SER A 100 -14.57 -13.28 2.39
N ILE A 101 -14.89 -12.04 2.82
CA ILE A 101 -15.38 -10.98 1.93
C ILE A 101 -14.31 -9.90 1.84
N ARG A 102 -13.57 -9.91 0.72
CA ARG A 102 -12.48 -8.95 0.45
C ARG A 102 -12.79 -8.13 -0.80
N PRO A 103 -13.38 -6.93 -0.64
CA PRO A 103 -13.77 -6.11 -1.79
C PRO A 103 -12.55 -5.53 -2.53
N PHE A 104 -11.40 -5.47 -1.88
CA PHE A 104 -10.17 -4.93 -2.44
C PHE A 104 -8.97 -5.79 -2.07
N PHE A 105 -8.13 -6.09 -3.06
CA PHE A 105 -6.91 -6.86 -2.89
C PHE A 105 -5.72 -6.03 -3.39
N SER A 106 -5.02 -5.40 -2.45
CA SER A 106 -3.88 -4.50 -2.71
C SER A 106 -2.79 -5.15 -3.55
N ARG A 107 -2.61 -6.47 -3.39
CA ARG A 107 -1.60 -7.24 -4.10
C ARG A 107 -1.78 -7.24 -5.62
N ARG A 108 -2.94 -6.85 -6.14
CA ARG A 108 -3.12 -6.68 -7.60
C ARG A 108 -2.46 -5.41 -8.14
N ILE A 109 -2.18 -4.42 -7.28
CA ILE A 109 -1.56 -3.15 -7.67
C ILE A 109 -0.06 -3.34 -7.72
N GLY A 110 0.58 -2.94 -8.83
CA GLY A 110 2.03 -3.01 -8.98
C GLY A 110 2.57 -4.30 -9.62
N LEU A 111 1.73 -5.32 -9.84
CA LEU A 111 2.18 -6.60 -10.40
C LEU A 111 2.44 -6.57 -11.90
N ALA A 112 1.58 -5.88 -12.66
CA ALA A 112 1.70 -5.80 -14.12
C ALA A 112 2.48 -4.57 -14.56
N THR A 113 2.40 -3.49 -13.78
CA THR A 113 2.99 -2.19 -14.06
C THR A 113 3.57 -1.59 -12.79
N PRO A 114 4.74 -0.94 -12.84
CA PRO A 114 5.33 -0.28 -11.68
C PRO A 114 4.40 0.75 -11.05
N VAL A 115 4.52 0.96 -9.74
CA VAL A 115 3.78 2.02 -9.04
C VAL A 115 4.58 3.30 -9.13
N ILE A 116 3.97 4.37 -9.67
CA ILE A 116 4.58 5.70 -9.75
C ILE A 116 4.46 6.40 -8.40
N GLY A 117 3.35 6.18 -7.71
CA GLY A 117 3.14 6.76 -6.39
C GLY A 117 1.73 6.54 -5.87
N GLY A 118 1.52 6.99 -4.65
CA GLY A 118 0.24 6.84 -3.99
C GLY A 118 0.13 7.64 -2.70
N ALA A 119 -1.11 7.81 -2.27
CA ALA A 119 -1.45 8.43 -1.02
C ALA A 119 -2.48 7.56 -0.30
N ARG A 120 -2.32 7.43 1.02
CA ARG A 120 -3.26 6.72 1.88
C ARG A 120 -3.50 7.52 3.13
N LEU A 121 -4.75 7.86 3.40
CA LEU A 121 -5.22 8.43 4.64
C LEU A 121 -6.05 7.38 5.37
N SER A 122 -5.62 6.91 6.54
CA SER A 122 -6.35 5.88 7.27
C SER A 122 -6.28 6.02 8.78
N GLY A 123 -7.37 5.66 9.46
CA GLY A 123 -7.41 5.70 10.91
C GLY A 123 -8.80 5.90 11.51
N LYS A 124 -8.83 6.32 12.78
CA LYS A 124 -10.04 6.67 13.52
C LYS A 124 -10.30 8.17 13.45
N LEU A 125 -11.55 8.52 13.19
CA LEU A 125 -12.09 9.88 13.30
C LEU A 125 -13.01 9.93 14.53
N GLY A 126 -12.43 10.28 15.68
CA GLY A 126 -13.13 10.23 16.97
C GLY A 126 -13.39 8.79 17.46
N PRO A 127 -14.36 8.59 18.38
CA PRO A 127 -14.54 7.30 19.06
C PRO A 127 -15.25 6.23 18.22
N ASN A 128 -16.07 6.63 17.25
CA ASN A 128 -17.03 5.74 16.59
C ASN A 128 -16.81 5.57 15.09
N TYR A 129 -15.94 6.36 14.46
CA TYR A 129 -15.71 6.30 13.02
C TYR A 129 -14.29 5.87 12.70
N ARG A 130 -14.16 5.02 11.70
CA ARG A 130 -12.89 4.72 11.02
C ARG A 130 -13.06 5.05 9.55
N LEU A 131 -11.99 5.58 8.98
CA LEU A 131 -11.93 6.11 7.63
C LEU A 131 -10.68 5.52 6.98
N GLY A 132 -10.79 5.15 5.72
CA GLY A 132 -9.67 4.84 4.86
C GLY A 132 -9.91 5.43 3.48
N ILE A 133 -8.99 6.23 2.98
CA ILE A 133 -8.94 6.68 1.59
C ILE A 133 -7.56 6.31 1.08
N MET A 134 -7.50 5.73 -0.10
CA MET A 134 -6.26 5.36 -0.75
C MET A 134 -6.39 5.61 -2.24
N SER A 135 -5.39 6.23 -2.84
CA SER A 135 -5.26 6.40 -4.29
C SER A 135 -3.84 6.03 -4.68
N ILE A 136 -3.69 5.19 -5.70
CA ILE A 136 -2.39 4.72 -6.18
C ILE A 136 -2.40 4.77 -7.69
N GLN A 137 -1.34 5.35 -8.24
CA GLN A 137 -1.13 5.44 -9.67
C GLN A 137 -0.03 4.48 -10.08
N THR A 138 -0.33 3.66 -11.08
CA THR A 138 0.63 2.78 -11.73
C THR A 138 1.00 3.33 -13.09
N ASP A 139 2.23 3.06 -13.52
CA ASP A 139 2.69 3.41 -14.85
C ASP A 139 1.99 2.56 -15.92
N SER A 140 2.25 2.90 -17.17
CA SER A 140 2.03 2.04 -18.31
C SER A 140 3.21 1.07 -18.50
N ASN A 141 2.93 -0.12 -19.01
CA ASN A 141 3.93 -1.05 -19.51
C ASN A 141 3.37 -1.69 -20.78
N GLU A 142 4.18 -2.39 -21.57
CA GLU A 142 3.77 -2.95 -22.86
C GLU A 142 2.37 -3.59 -22.84
N GLY A 143 1.39 -2.93 -23.48
CA GLY A 143 0.00 -3.38 -23.56
C GLY A 143 -0.90 -3.10 -22.36
N THR A 144 -0.39 -2.50 -21.27
CA THR A 144 -1.16 -2.08 -20.09
C THR A 144 -1.10 -0.57 -19.91
N PRO A 145 -2.24 0.16 -20.01
CA PRO A 145 -2.25 1.60 -19.81
C PRO A 145 -2.01 1.96 -18.33
N THR A 146 -1.60 3.20 -18.09
CA THR A 146 -1.62 3.83 -16.76
C THR A 146 -2.96 3.55 -16.08
N SER A 147 -2.94 3.29 -14.78
CA SER A 147 -4.15 3.02 -14.01
C SER A 147 -4.11 3.76 -12.68
N ASN A 148 -5.25 4.28 -12.25
CA ASN A 148 -5.44 4.86 -10.93
C ASN A 148 -6.40 3.98 -10.12
N PHE A 149 -5.92 3.41 -9.03
CA PHE A 149 -6.70 2.63 -8.09
C PHE A 149 -7.09 3.50 -6.91
N THR A 150 -8.38 3.80 -6.79
CA THR A 150 -8.91 4.56 -5.66
C THR A 150 -9.84 3.71 -4.82
N VAL A 151 -9.63 3.70 -3.52
CA VAL A 151 -10.48 3.03 -2.54
C VAL A 151 -10.86 4.01 -1.45
N ALA A 152 -12.14 4.10 -1.14
CA ALA A 152 -12.64 4.82 0.01
C ALA A 152 -13.51 3.91 0.86
N THR A 153 -13.32 3.99 2.18
CA THR A 153 -14.06 3.20 3.15
C THR A 153 -14.39 4.05 4.36
N LEU A 154 -15.62 3.89 4.85
CA LEU A 154 -16.10 4.50 6.07
C LEU A 154 -16.78 3.42 6.92
N GLN A 155 -16.25 3.21 8.12
CA GLN A 155 -16.81 2.28 9.09
C GLN A 155 -17.34 3.07 10.29
N ARG A 156 -18.59 2.82 10.66
CA ARG A 156 -19.23 3.36 11.86
C ARG A 156 -19.51 2.24 12.84
N LYS A 157 -19.04 2.39 14.07
CA LYS A 157 -19.43 1.56 15.21
C LYS A 157 -20.86 1.93 15.62
N ILE A 158 -21.76 0.95 15.66
CA ILE A 158 -23.17 1.15 16.03
C ILE A 158 -23.42 0.62 17.44
N LEU A 159 -22.83 -0.52 17.79
CA LEU A 159 -22.99 -1.20 19.08
C LEU A 159 -21.62 -1.62 19.64
N THR A 160 -21.60 -2.35 20.75
CA THR A 160 -20.36 -2.85 21.38
C THR A 160 -19.56 -3.77 20.46
N ARG A 161 -20.24 -4.55 19.60
CA ARG A 161 -19.63 -5.52 18.67
C ARG A 161 -20.12 -5.40 17.21
N SER A 162 -20.95 -4.42 16.91
CA SER A 162 -21.53 -4.24 15.56
C SER A 162 -21.00 -2.97 14.92
N SER A 163 -20.65 -3.07 13.65
CA SER A 163 -20.26 -1.95 12.82
C SER A 163 -20.91 -2.05 11.44
N LEU A 164 -21.22 -0.89 10.87
CA LEU A 164 -21.59 -0.76 9.47
C LEU A 164 -20.41 -0.19 8.71
N SER A 165 -20.10 -0.75 7.55
CA SER A 165 -19.03 -0.27 6.68
C SER A 165 -19.55 -0.02 5.27
N ILE A 166 -19.08 1.06 4.66
CA ILE A 166 -19.34 1.42 3.27
C ILE A 166 -18.00 1.41 2.54
N PHE A 167 -17.98 0.83 1.35
CA PHE A 167 -16.78 0.72 0.51
C PHE A 167 -17.08 1.24 -0.89
N ILE A 168 -16.13 1.98 -1.43
CA ILE A 168 -16.12 2.46 -2.81
C ILE A 168 -14.76 2.06 -3.37
N VAL A 169 -14.78 1.35 -4.50
CA VAL A 169 -13.56 0.95 -5.22
C VAL A 169 -13.72 1.42 -6.65
N ASN A 170 -12.73 2.14 -7.15
CA ASN A 170 -12.67 2.63 -8.51
C ASN A 170 -11.30 2.31 -9.11
N LYS A 171 -11.31 1.85 -10.36
CA LYS A 171 -10.13 1.77 -11.21
C LYS A 171 -10.37 2.71 -12.40
N GLY A 172 -9.62 3.80 -12.46
CA GLY A 172 -9.52 4.68 -13.63
C GLY A 172 -8.37 4.25 -14.54
N ASN A 173 -8.49 4.57 -15.81
CA ASN A 173 -7.42 4.48 -16.81
C ASN A 173 -6.96 5.89 -17.18
#